data_AF-A0AAQ0TR32-F1
#
_entry.id   AF-A0AAQ0TR32-F1
#
_cell.length_a   1.000
_cell.length_b   1.000
_cell.length_c   1.000
_cell.angle_alpha   90.00
_cell.angle_beta   90.00
_cell.angle_gamma   90.00
#
_symmetry.space_group_name_H-M   'P 1'
#
loop_
_entity.id
_entity.type
_entity.pdbx_description
1 polymer ?
#
loop_
_entity_poly.entity_id
_entity_poly.type
_entity_poly.pdbx_seq_one_letter_code
_entity_poly.pdbx_strand_id
1 'polypeptide(L)'
;MKRIVTTILATIFFIASSMAQELMVREFRPDASDLSAVVHQVADANGNPCALVRLGLAVPDASFEGDIIKADPKDGEYWIYMPEGSNWLNVKTSQYVPLRYDFPEAVKANTTYVLNVMPKPQEKKGLGDVVPVTLPARAAASIGGMAADQGQPVTFNMIKVKSGMYKMGATPEQESHEGDEQPVHWVTISKDFYIGETEVTQELWEYVMNSNPSVIKDPQLPVTNVSWNDAKEFIRALNQITRVRFRLPTEAEWEYAARGGHQTGHFKYSGSNTAEEVGYWYINSSSRPNPVKSLKPNELGIYDMSGNVWELCEDYKNDYPKKDVVDQFGASPGKNRVRRGGGWDSENVDQLRNAYRRRVEENMRERSTGFRLVLTTD
;
A
#
# COMPACT_ATOMS: atom_id res chain seq x y z
N MET A 1 4.42 -28.89 55.23
CA MET A 1 5.28 -28.10 54.32
C MET A 1 4.42 -27.64 53.14
N LYS A 2 3.99 -26.36 53.16
CA LYS A 2 3.15 -25.74 52.13
C LYS A 2 4.05 -25.30 50.97
N ARG A 3 3.79 -25.72 49.74
CA ARG A 3 4.50 -25.26 48.54
C ARG A 3 3.80 -24.03 47.99
N ILE A 4 4.50 -22.90 48.05
CA ILE A 4 4.10 -21.61 47.47
C ILE A 4 4.39 -21.71 45.97
N VAL A 5 3.36 -21.59 45.14
CA VAL A 5 3.50 -21.44 43.68
C VAL A 5 3.46 -19.95 43.39
N THR A 6 4.61 -19.38 43.04
CA THR A 6 4.75 -17.97 42.66
C THR A 6 4.53 -17.86 41.15
N THR A 7 3.35 -17.43 40.73
CA THR A 7 3.06 -17.12 39.33
C THR A 7 3.65 -15.74 39.00
N ILE A 8 4.71 -15.70 38.21
CA ILE A 8 5.28 -14.45 37.68
C ILE A 8 4.42 -14.03 36.49
N LEU A 9 3.52 -13.09 36.72
CA LEU A 9 2.76 -12.40 35.68
C LEU A 9 3.63 -11.26 35.14
N ALA A 10 4.26 -11.46 33.98
CA ALA A 10 5.02 -10.39 33.32
C ALA A 10 4.03 -9.42 32.64
N THR A 11 3.69 -8.33 33.33
CA THR A 11 2.97 -7.20 32.74
C THR A 11 3.93 -6.37 31.88
N ILE A 12 3.78 -6.46 30.56
CA ILE A 12 4.48 -5.59 29.61
C ILE A 12 3.81 -4.21 29.65
N PHE A 13 4.48 -3.22 30.23
CA PHE A 13 4.11 -1.81 30.11
C PHE A 13 4.56 -1.30 28.73
N PHE A 14 3.60 -1.08 27.82
CA PHE A 14 3.83 -0.21 26.67
C PHE A 14 3.77 1.24 27.15
N ILE A 15 4.92 1.89 27.31
CA ILE A 15 4.99 3.34 27.40
C ILE A 15 4.82 3.86 25.97
N ALA A 16 3.57 4.09 25.56
CA ALA A 16 3.30 4.91 24.40
C ALA A 16 3.57 6.36 24.81
N SER A 17 4.74 6.91 24.43
CA SER A 17 4.92 8.35 24.45
C SER A 17 3.96 8.94 23.41
N SER A 18 2.79 9.41 23.82
CA SER A 18 1.89 10.14 22.93
C SER A 18 2.54 11.49 22.62
N MET A 19 3.29 11.55 21.52
CA MET A 19 3.62 12.82 20.89
C MET A 19 2.29 13.54 20.58
N ALA A 20 2.11 14.76 21.11
CA ALA A 20 0.95 15.58 20.77
C ALA A 20 0.95 15.87 19.26
N GLN A 21 -0.22 15.84 18.64
CA GLN A 21 -0.37 16.03 17.20
C GLN A 21 -0.15 17.51 16.82
N GLU A 22 0.47 17.82 15.69
CA GLU A 22 0.54 19.22 15.20
C GLU A 22 -0.79 19.64 14.55
N LEU A 23 -1.17 20.91 14.65
CA LEU A 23 -2.23 21.53 13.85
C LEU A 23 -1.63 22.28 12.66
N MET A 24 -2.40 22.41 11.59
CA MET A 24 -2.12 23.28 10.46
C MET A 24 -3.33 24.16 10.16
N VAL A 25 -3.08 25.38 9.66
CA VAL A 25 -4.15 26.26 9.16
C VAL A 25 -4.57 25.78 7.78
N ARG A 26 -5.86 25.49 7.63
CA ARG A 26 -6.47 25.13 6.36
C ARG A 26 -6.87 26.37 5.57
N GLU A 27 -7.47 27.33 6.25
CA GLU A 27 -7.84 28.62 5.66
C GLU A 27 -7.88 29.71 6.72
N PHE A 28 -7.53 30.93 6.29
CA PHE A 28 -7.78 32.16 6.99
C PHE A 28 -8.24 33.21 5.98
N ARG A 29 -9.44 33.75 6.16
CA ARG A 29 -10.00 34.76 5.25
C ARG A 29 -11.05 35.63 5.94
N PRO A 30 -11.25 36.88 5.51
CA PRO A 30 -12.43 37.63 5.90
C PRO A 30 -13.69 36.94 5.39
N ASP A 31 -14.76 37.01 6.17
CA ASP A 31 -16.09 36.59 5.77
C ASP A 31 -16.99 37.83 5.70
N ALA A 32 -17.06 38.42 4.50
CA ALA A 32 -17.87 39.60 4.25
C ALA A 32 -19.39 39.35 4.39
N SER A 33 -19.82 38.09 4.42
CA SER A 33 -21.24 37.74 4.63
C SER A 33 -21.61 37.65 6.11
N ASP A 34 -20.62 37.59 7.01
CA ASP A 34 -20.81 37.43 8.44
C ASP A 34 -20.65 38.78 9.18
N LEU A 35 -21.79 39.36 9.57
CA LEU A 35 -21.85 40.63 10.30
C LEU A 35 -21.64 40.48 11.81
N SER A 36 -21.21 39.31 12.30
CA SER A 36 -21.09 39.04 13.75
C SER A 36 -20.19 40.03 14.49
N ALA A 37 -19.07 40.46 13.91
CA ALA A 37 -18.20 41.49 14.49
C ALA A 37 -18.96 42.83 14.73
N VAL A 38 -19.82 43.21 13.78
CA VAL A 38 -20.63 44.44 13.83
C VAL A 38 -21.80 44.31 14.80
N VAL A 39 -22.40 43.11 14.88
CA VAL A 39 -23.58 42.86 15.73
C VAL A 39 -23.20 42.75 17.21
N HIS A 40 -22.09 42.10 17.51
CA HIS A 40 -21.67 41.83 18.89
C HIS A 40 -20.75 42.89 19.50
N GLN A 41 -20.45 43.97 18.77
CA GLN A 41 -19.80 45.23 19.18
C GLN A 41 -18.89 45.15 20.42
N VAL A 42 -17.82 44.36 20.33
CA VAL A 42 -16.78 44.32 21.36
C VAL A 42 -15.77 45.42 21.07
N ALA A 43 -15.48 46.26 22.06
CA ALA A 43 -14.53 47.37 21.94
C ALA A 43 -13.23 47.09 22.71
N ASP A 44 -12.12 47.64 22.22
CA ASP A 44 -10.84 47.64 22.92
C ASP A 44 -10.82 48.64 24.10
N ALA A 45 -9.69 48.74 24.80
CA ALA A 45 -9.53 49.65 25.94
C ALA A 45 -9.68 51.15 25.59
N ASN A 46 -9.56 51.50 24.30
CA ASN A 46 -9.72 52.86 23.78
C ASN A 46 -11.13 53.12 23.23
N GLY A 47 -12.02 52.12 23.28
CA GLY A 47 -13.37 52.20 22.74
C GLY A 47 -13.48 51.93 21.23
N ASN A 48 -12.41 51.47 20.57
CA ASN A 48 -12.44 51.14 19.15
C ASN A 48 -13.04 49.74 18.93
N PRO A 49 -13.82 49.53 17.85
CA PRO A 49 -14.41 48.24 17.55
C PRO A 49 -13.36 47.17 17.22
N CYS A 50 -13.51 45.98 17.76
CA CYS A 50 -12.64 44.83 17.49
C CYS A 50 -13.01 44.14 16.17
N ALA A 51 -12.05 43.38 15.64
CA ALA A 51 -12.31 42.28 14.71
C ALA A 51 -12.82 41.04 15.47
N LEU A 52 -13.49 40.14 14.76
CA LEU A 52 -13.85 38.81 15.26
C LEU A 52 -13.17 37.74 14.42
N VAL A 53 -12.41 36.84 15.05
CA VAL A 53 -11.87 35.62 14.43
C VAL A 53 -12.67 34.42 14.94
N ARG A 54 -13.36 33.74 14.03
CA ARG A 54 -14.06 32.48 14.26
C ARG A 54 -13.11 31.32 13.99
N LEU A 55 -12.60 30.71 15.05
CA LEU A 55 -11.67 29.58 15.00
C LEU A 55 -12.44 28.26 15.05
N GLY A 56 -12.48 27.54 13.94
CA GLY A 56 -13.02 26.17 13.88
C GLY A 56 -12.09 25.19 14.59
N LEU A 57 -12.40 24.85 15.86
CA LEU A 57 -11.65 23.91 16.67
C LEU A 57 -12.55 23.27 17.74
N ALA A 58 -12.86 21.99 17.59
CA ALA A 58 -13.72 21.23 18.50
C ALA A 58 -12.94 20.65 19.71
N VAL A 59 -12.11 21.47 20.36
CA VAL A 59 -11.26 21.08 21.49
C VAL A 59 -11.60 21.95 22.70
N PRO A 60 -12.35 21.44 23.71
CA PRO A 60 -12.95 22.27 24.76
C PRO A 60 -11.97 23.03 25.65
N ASP A 61 -10.72 22.57 25.75
CA ASP A 61 -9.67 23.13 26.60
C ASP A 61 -8.74 24.08 25.84
N ALA A 62 -9.15 24.57 24.67
CA ALA A 62 -8.36 25.54 23.93
C ALA A 62 -8.22 26.87 24.67
N SER A 63 -7.00 27.37 24.72
CA SER A 63 -6.63 28.68 25.25
C SER A 63 -5.83 29.45 24.20
N PHE A 64 -5.87 30.77 24.30
CA PHE A 64 -5.38 31.65 23.24
C PHE A 64 -4.40 32.68 23.81
N GLU A 65 -3.34 32.96 23.06
CA GLU A 65 -2.45 34.09 23.33
C GLU A 65 -2.36 34.97 22.09
N GLY A 66 -2.27 36.27 22.32
CA GLY A 66 -2.32 37.31 21.30
C GLY A 66 -2.85 38.61 21.89
N ASP A 67 -3.03 39.59 21.03
CA ASP A 67 -3.75 40.82 21.37
C ASP A 67 -5.25 40.51 21.37
N ILE A 68 -5.74 39.91 22.46
CA ILE A 68 -7.12 39.39 22.58
C ILE A 68 -7.87 40.18 23.65
N ILE A 69 -9.03 40.71 23.28
CA ILE A 69 -9.95 41.37 24.22
C ILE A 69 -10.86 40.34 24.90
N LYS A 70 -11.38 39.39 24.11
CA LYS A 70 -12.34 38.40 24.58
C LYS A 70 -12.27 37.14 23.73
N ALA A 71 -12.41 35.96 24.34
CA ALA A 71 -12.54 34.70 23.63
C ALA A 71 -13.65 33.85 24.25
N ASP A 72 -14.66 33.49 23.46
CA ASP A 72 -15.81 32.70 23.91
C ASP A 72 -15.94 31.40 23.08
N PRO A 73 -16.16 30.23 23.70
CA PRO A 73 -16.56 29.03 22.96
C PRO A 73 -18.00 29.16 22.45
N LYS A 74 -18.25 28.74 21.20
CA LYS A 74 -19.58 28.76 20.58
C LYS A 74 -19.73 27.60 19.59
N ASP A 75 -20.65 26.68 19.84
CA ASP A 75 -21.09 25.63 18.89
C ASP A 75 -19.96 24.90 18.11
N GLY A 76 -18.89 24.49 18.80
CA GLY A 76 -17.78 23.74 18.19
C GLY A 76 -16.69 24.60 17.53
N GLU A 77 -16.76 25.93 17.71
CA GLU A 77 -15.74 26.90 17.35
C GLU A 77 -15.46 27.87 18.52
N TYR A 78 -14.47 28.74 18.36
CA TYR A 78 -14.13 29.81 19.28
C TYR A 78 -14.25 31.17 18.62
N TRP A 79 -14.91 32.10 19.30
CA TRP A 79 -15.07 33.49 18.88
C TRP A 79 -14.05 34.35 19.60
N ILE A 80 -13.04 34.82 18.88
CA ILE A 80 -11.89 35.53 19.43
C ILE A 80 -11.93 36.97 18.93
N TYR A 81 -12.17 37.91 19.84
CA TYR A 81 -12.23 39.34 19.57
C TYR A 81 -10.86 39.97 19.76
N MET A 82 -10.36 40.63 18.73
CA MET A 82 -8.99 41.16 18.66
C MET A 82 -9.02 42.64 18.22
N PRO A 83 -8.21 43.53 18.80
CA PRO A 83 -8.10 44.91 18.34
C PRO A 83 -7.66 45.01 16.87
N GLU A 84 -8.05 46.08 16.20
CA GLU A 84 -7.52 46.40 14.87
C GLU A 84 -6.00 46.47 14.87
N GLY A 85 -5.36 45.92 13.84
CA GLY A 85 -3.90 45.87 13.73
C GLY A 85 -3.27 44.61 14.30
N SER A 86 -4.02 43.78 15.05
CA SER A 86 -3.52 42.49 15.53
C SER A 86 -3.15 41.58 14.36
N ASN A 87 -1.97 40.98 14.39
CA ASN A 87 -1.39 40.26 13.26
C ASN A 87 -0.97 38.82 13.58
N TRP A 88 -1.31 38.29 14.76
CA TRP A 88 -1.01 36.92 15.11
C TRP A 88 -1.94 36.35 16.18
N LEU A 89 -2.02 35.02 16.23
CA LEU A 89 -2.72 34.26 17.27
C LEU A 89 -1.94 33.00 17.60
N ASN A 90 -1.83 32.66 18.88
CA ASN A 90 -1.31 31.38 19.35
C ASN A 90 -2.45 30.56 19.96
N VAL A 91 -2.64 29.34 19.48
CA VAL A 91 -3.68 28.41 19.95
C VAL A 91 -3.01 27.29 20.73
N LYS A 92 -3.37 27.16 22.01
CA LYS A 92 -2.84 26.15 22.94
C LYS A 92 -3.94 25.20 23.37
N THR A 93 -3.64 23.90 23.35
CA THR A 93 -4.57 22.84 23.78
C THR A 93 -3.77 21.73 24.49
N SER A 94 -4.45 20.84 25.22
CA SER A 94 -3.82 19.62 25.76
C SER A 94 -3.58 18.53 24.70
N GLN A 95 -4.31 18.56 23.59
CA GLN A 95 -4.29 17.50 22.56
C GLN A 95 -3.30 17.74 21.43
N TYR A 96 -2.98 19.00 21.16
CA TYR A 96 -2.16 19.44 20.05
C TYR A 96 -1.00 20.32 20.49
N VAL A 97 0.11 20.23 19.75
CA VAL A 97 1.23 21.18 19.86
C VAL A 97 0.71 22.61 19.62
N PRO A 98 1.16 23.61 20.41
CA PRO A 98 0.74 25.00 20.22
C PRO A 98 0.90 25.48 18.77
N LEU A 99 -0.19 25.97 18.18
CA LEU A 99 -0.19 26.53 16.83
C LEU A 99 -0.03 28.05 16.92
N ARG A 100 1.17 28.53 16.58
CA ARG A 100 1.40 29.94 16.29
C ARG A 100 1.01 30.22 14.84
N TYR A 101 0.09 31.16 14.64
CA TYR A 101 -0.31 31.61 13.31
C TYR A 101 -0.15 33.13 13.19
N ASP A 102 0.71 33.55 12.28
CA ASP A 102 0.86 34.95 11.89
C ASP A 102 -0.10 35.23 10.72
N PHE A 103 -1.00 36.20 10.89
CA PHE A 103 -2.00 36.53 9.89
C PHE A 103 -1.33 37.15 8.65
N PRO A 104 -1.74 36.78 7.43
CA PRO A 104 -1.19 37.36 6.20
C PRO A 104 -1.37 38.89 6.14
N GLU A 105 -2.47 39.39 6.68
CA GLU A 105 -2.75 40.80 6.91
C GLU A 105 -3.31 40.97 8.33
N ALA A 106 -3.01 42.12 8.95
CA ALA A 106 -3.58 42.46 10.23
C ALA A 106 -5.12 42.51 10.18
N VAL A 107 -5.77 42.07 11.27
CA VAL A 107 -7.23 42.08 11.35
C VAL A 107 -7.76 43.50 11.39
N LYS A 108 -8.88 43.74 10.71
CA LYS A 108 -9.54 45.03 10.59
C LYS A 108 -10.75 45.09 11.53
N ALA A 109 -10.96 46.26 12.15
CA ALA A 109 -12.12 46.51 12.97
C ALA A 109 -13.43 46.15 12.24
N ASN A 110 -14.46 45.73 12.97
CA ASN A 110 -15.78 45.40 12.43
C ASN A 110 -15.80 44.30 11.36
N THR A 111 -14.71 43.53 11.22
CA THR A 111 -14.61 42.45 10.23
C THR A 111 -14.59 41.10 10.93
N THR A 112 -15.42 40.17 10.43
CA THR A 112 -15.39 38.77 10.85
C THR A 112 -14.44 37.99 9.95
N TYR A 113 -13.58 37.16 10.54
CA TYR A 113 -12.64 36.27 9.87
C TYR A 113 -12.96 34.83 10.21
N VAL A 114 -12.80 33.93 9.24
CA VAL A 114 -12.86 32.48 9.45
C VAL A 114 -11.43 31.97 9.51
N LEU A 115 -11.09 31.26 10.58
CA LEU A 115 -9.83 30.54 10.76
C LEU A 115 -10.16 29.06 10.97
N ASN A 116 -9.94 28.24 9.96
CA ASN A 116 -10.14 26.80 10.09
C ASN A 116 -8.78 26.11 10.25
N VAL A 117 -8.65 25.35 11.33
CA VAL A 117 -7.46 24.55 11.64
C VAL A 117 -7.81 23.07 11.57
N MET A 118 -6.81 22.24 11.27
CA MET A 118 -6.97 20.79 11.29
C MET A 118 -5.68 20.11 11.74
N PRO A 119 -5.74 18.88 12.25
CA PRO A 119 -4.54 18.10 12.51
C PRO A 119 -3.70 18.00 11.24
N LYS A 120 -2.41 18.35 11.34
CA LYS A 120 -1.44 18.14 10.27
C LYS A 120 -1.41 16.63 9.98
N PRO A 121 -1.54 16.18 8.72
CA PRO A 121 -1.43 14.75 8.42
C PRO A 121 -0.10 14.20 8.96
N GLN A 122 -0.12 13.10 9.72
CA GLN A 122 1.13 12.43 10.05
C GLN A 122 1.72 11.87 8.76
N GLU A 123 2.97 12.22 8.45
CA GLU A 123 3.74 11.49 7.44
C GLU A 123 3.87 10.04 7.92
N LYS A 124 3.13 9.11 7.30
CA LYS A 124 3.43 7.68 7.45
C LYS A 124 4.85 7.48 6.93
N LYS A 125 5.83 7.24 7.81
CA LYS A 125 7.17 6.79 7.43
C LYS A 125 6.97 5.50 6.63
N GLY A 126 7.06 5.57 5.30
CA GLY A 126 6.85 4.42 4.43
C GLY A 126 7.83 3.29 4.76
N LEU A 127 7.49 2.04 4.46
CA LEU A 127 8.32 0.87 4.81
C LEU A 127 9.65 0.78 4.04
N GLY A 128 10.03 1.83 3.29
CA GLY A 128 11.13 1.80 2.31
C GLY A 128 10.69 1.24 0.96
N ASP A 129 11.63 1.18 0.00
CA ASP A 129 11.39 0.65 -1.34
C ASP A 129 11.51 -0.89 -1.41
N VAL A 130 12.24 -1.51 -0.47
CA VAL A 130 12.35 -2.97 -0.30
C VAL A 130 12.02 -3.32 1.14
N VAL A 131 11.03 -4.19 1.34
CA VAL A 131 10.53 -4.60 2.65
C VAL A 131 10.81 -6.09 2.85
N PRO A 132 11.81 -6.47 3.66
CA PRO A 132 12.01 -7.86 4.02
C PRO A 132 10.91 -8.32 4.99
N VAL A 133 10.33 -9.48 4.72
CA VAL A 133 9.40 -10.19 5.58
C VAL A 133 10.08 -11.47 6.04
N THR A 134 10.35 -11.58 7.34
CA THR A 134 11.00 -12.74 7.94
C THR A 134 10.02 -13.51 8.81
N LEU A 135 9.82 -14.78 8.47
CA LEU A 135 9.10 -15.75 9.28
C LEU A 135 10.10 -16.44 10.23
N PRO A 136 9.80 -16.54 11.53
CA PRO A 136 10.73 -17.12 12.50
C PRO A 136 10.93 -18.63 12.26
N ALA A 137 12.04 -19.18 12.75
CA ALA A 137 12.24 -20.62 12.84
C ALA A 137 11.03 -21.31 13.52
N ARG A 138 10.56 -22.45 12.99
CA ARG A 138 9.48 -23.20 13.65
C ARG A 138 10.00 -23.77 14.97
N ALA A 139 9.19 -23.62 16.03
CA ALA A 139 9.50 -24.21 17.32
C ALA A 139 9.52 -25.74 17.21
N ALA A 140 10.66 -26.35 17.50
CA ALA A 140 10.81 -27.80 17.57
C ALA A 140 10.06 -28.36 18.80
N ALA A 141 9.24 -29.38 18.61
CA ALA A 141 8.80 -30.21 19.72
C ALA A 141 10.01 -31.02 20.24
N SER A 142 10.18 -31.09 21.56
CA SER A 142 11.17 -31.97 22.18
C SER A 142 10.48 -33.11 22.91
N ILE A 143 11.00 -34.33 22.73
CA ILE A 143 10.60 -35.50 23.52
C ILE A 143 11.87 -36.04 24.18
N GLY A 144 11.89 -36.11 25.51
CA GLY A 144 13.00 -36.74 26.26
C GLY A 144 14.36 -36.03 26.17
N GLY A 145 14.43 -34.74 25.82
CA GLY A 145 15.69 -34.00 25.71
C GLY A 145 16.37 -34.10 24.33
N MET A 146 15.77 -34.83 23.38
CA MET A 146 16.14 -34.72 21.96
C MET A 146 15.43 -33.50 21.37
N ALA A 147 16.19 -32.46 21.03
CA ALA A 147 15.69 -31.35 20.25
C ALA A 147 15.45 -31.83 18.82
N ALA A 148 14.22 -31.72 18.32
CA ALA A 148 14.01 -31.77 16.88
C ALA A 148 14.69 -30.55 16.23
N ASP A 149 15.09 -30.69 14.97
CA ASP A 149 15.74 -29.62 14.20
C ASP A 149 14.86 -28.35 14.22
N GLN A 150 15.44 -27.23 14.66
CA GLN A 150 14.79 -25.92 14.58
C GLN A 150 14.99 -25.44 13.14
N GLY A 151 13.99 -25.69 12.28
CA GLY A 151 14.05 -25.25 10.89
C GLY A 151 14.42 -23.76 10.78
N GLN A 152 15.09 -23.36 9.71
CA GLN A 152 15.62 -22.00 9.59
C GLN A 152 14.51 -20.95 9.41
N PRO A 153 14.76 -19.68 9.80
CA PRO A 153 13.89 -18.57 9.42
C PRO A 153 13.79 -18.44 7.90
N VAL A 154 12.59 -18.17 7.38
CA VAL A 154 12.34 -17.95 5.95
C VAL A 154 12.13 -16.46 5.70
N THR A 155 12.86 -15.88 4.75
CA THR A 155 12.76 -14.46 4.41
C THR A 155 12.43 -14.26 2.95
N PHE A 156 11.51 -13.35 2.66
CA PHE A 156 11.19 -12.91 1.31
C PHE A 156 11.01 -11.39 1.27
N ASN A 157 11.23 -10.77 0.11
CA ASN A 157 11.16 -9.33 -0.04
C ASN A 157 9.88 -8.89 -0.76
N MET A 158 9.35 -7.75 -0.35
CA MET A 158 8.28 -7.04 -1.04
C MET A 158 8.82 -5.71 -1.56
N ILE A 159 8.63 -5.45 -2.86
CA ILE A 159 9.11 -4.28 -3.58
C ILE A 159 8.01 -3.23 -3.64
N LYS A 160 8.32 -1.99 -3.28
CA LYS A 160 7.39 -0.87 -3.36
C LYS A 160 7.13 -0.50 -4.81
N VAL A 161 5.87 -0.51 -5.19
CA VAL A 161 5.38 0.01 -6.46
C VAL A 161 4.60 1.28 -6.16
N LYS A 162 5.14 2.43 -6.58
CA LYS A 162 4.45 3.72 -6.42
C LYS A 162 3.20 3.76 -7.27
N SER A 163 2.15 4.38 -6.74
CA SER A 163 0.93 4.72 -7.48
C SER A 163 1.25 5.45 -8.79
N GLY A 164 0.36 5.32 -9.77
CA GLY A 164 0.56 5.91 -11.07
C GLY A 164 -0.48 5.49 -12.08
N MET A 165 -0.33 5.96 -13.31
CA MET A 165 -1.24 5.66 -14.40
C MET A 165 -0.47 5.12 -15.59
N TYR A 166 -1.01 4.09 -16.25
CA TYR A 166 -0.38 3.47 -17.42
C TYR A 166 -1.42 3.00 -18.43
N LYS A 167 -0.94 2.71 -19.65
CA LYS A 167 -1.76 2.07 -20.69
C LYS A 167 -1.66 0.55 -20.52
N MET A 168 -2.79 -0.07 -20.18
CA MET A 168 -2.90 -1.53 -20.07
C MET A 168 -3.28 -2.14 -21.42
N GLY A 169 -2.73 -3.31 -21.72
CA GLY A 169 -2.98 -4.06 -22.95
C GLY A 169 -1.86 -3.93 -23.98
N ALA A 170 -2.09 -4.43 -25.19
CA ALA A 170 -1.05 -4.51 -26.21
C ALA A 170 -0.71 -3.14 -26.84
N THR A 171 0.14 -2.39 -26.14
CA THR A 171 0.76 -1.13 -26.55
C THR A 171 1.78 -1.34 -27.68
N PRO A 172 2.22 -0.30 -28.41
CA PRO A 172 3.05 -0.47 -29.61
C PRO A 172 4.33 -1.30 -29.40
N GLU A 173 4.99 -1.17 -28.24
CA GLU A 173 6.19 -1.93 -27.87
C GLU A 173 5.97 -3.43 -27.69
N GLN A 174 4.70 -3.88 -27.64
CA GLN A 174 4.37 -5.30 -27.53
C GLN A 174 4.47 -6.02 -28.88
N GLU A 175 4.43 -5.28 -29.99
CA GLU A 175 4.60 -5.72 -31.40
C GLU A 175 3.58 -6.74 -31.93
N SER A 176 3.02 -7.59 -31.08
CA SER A 176 1.97 -8.55 -31.36
C SER A 176 0.89 -8.49 -30.29
N HIS A 177 -0.31 -8.99 -30.62
CA HIS A 177 -1.42 -9.02 -29.68
C HIS A 177 -2.41 -10.12 -30.02
N GLU A 178 -3.03 -10.70 -28.98
CA GLU A 178 -4.28 -11.44 -29.09
C GLU A 178 -5.47 -10.48 -29.04
N GLY A 179 -6.67 -10.96 -29.40
CA GLY A 179 -7.88 -10.13 -29.38
C GLY A 179 -8.29 -9.67 -27.97
N ASP A 180 -7.93 -10.44 -26.94
CA ASP A 180 -8.28 -10.17 -25.54
C ASP A 180 -7.27 -9.27 -24.82
N GLU A 181 -6.22 -8.83 -25.51
CA GLU A 181 -5.26 -7.82 -25.05
C GLU A 181 -5.68 -6.40 -25.45
N GLN A 182 -6.88 -6.25 -26.02
CA GLN A 182 -7.46 -5.02 -26.54
C GLN A 182 -8.84 -4.73 -25.89
N PRO A 183 -9.30 -3.47 -25.90
CA PRO A 183 -8.56 -2.28 -26.31
C PRO A 183 -7.49 -1.88 -25.30
N VAL A 184 -6.42 -1.24 -25.80
CA VAL A 184 -5.52 -0.46 -24.94
C VAL A 184 -6.33 0.67 -24.28
N HIS A 185 -6.23 0.79 -22.96
CA HIS A 185 -6.99 1.77 -22.17
C HIS A 185 -6.14 2.26 -20.99
N TRP A 186 -6.48 3.42 -20.40
CA TRP A 186 -5.78 3.89 -19.23
C TRP A 186 -6.28 3.23 -17.95
N VAL A 187 -5.32 2.87 -17.09
CA VAL A 187 -5.57 2.36 -15.75
C VAL A 187 -4.80 3.21 -14.76
N THR A 188 -5.50 3.72 -13.74
CA THR A 188 -4.90 4.41 -12.60
C THR A 188 -4.79 3.44 -11.42
N ILE A 189 -3.57 3.22 -10.93
CA ILE A 189 -3.30 2.61 -9.63
C ILE A 189 -3.25 3.75 -8.62
N SER A 190 -4.26 3.87 -7.77
CA SER A 190 -4.47 5.05 -6.93
C SER A 190 -3.62 5.07 -5.66
N LYS A 191 -3.04 3.93 -5.27
CA LYS A 191 -2.27 3.78 -4.04
C LYS A 191 -0.97 3.03 -4.31
N ASP A 192 0.07 3.43 -3.57
CA ASP A 192 1.28 2.63 -3.46
C ASP A 192 0.91 1.23 -2.94
N PHE A 193 1.54 0.21 -3.49
CA PHE A 193 1.42 -1.16 -3.02
C PHE A 193 2.80 -1.81 -3.00
N TYR A 194 2.89 -2.98 -2.38
CA TYR A 194 4.12 -3.76 -2.37
C TYR A 194 3.87 -5.10 -3.05
N ILE A 195 4.74 -5.53 -3.97
CA ILE A 195 4.63 -6.80 -4.69
C ILE A 195 5.87 -7.66 -4.43
N GLY A 196 5.71 -8.98 -4.40
CA GLY A 196 6.82 -9.91 -4.16
C GLY A 196 7.96 -9.68 -5.16
N GLU A 197 9.18 -9.60 -4.64
CA GLU A 197 10.41 -9.49 -5.46
C GLU A 197 10.50 -10.64 -6.47
N THR A 198 10.02 -11.82 -6.06
CA THR A 198 9.99 -13.06 -6.85
C THR A 198 8.60 -13.70 -6.78
N GLU A 199 8.41 -14.79 -7.52
CA GLU A 199 7.34 -15.74 -7.24
C GLU A 199 7.48 -16.34 -5.83
N VAL A 200 6.38 -16.88 -5.27
CA VAL A 200 6.42 -17.64 -4.01
C VAL A 200 7.28 -18.88 -4.20
N THR A 201 8.36 -18.99 -3.41
CA THR A 201 9.27 -20.13 -3.47
C THR A 201 8.70 -21.37 -2.80
N GLN A 202 9.25 -22.54 -3.15
CA GLN A 202 8.90 -23.81 -2.49
C GLN A 202 9.22 -23.78 -0.99
N GLU A 203 10.32 -23.15 -0.58
CA GLU A 203 10.66 -22.96 0.84
C GLU A 203 9.58 -22.20 1.60
N LEU A 204 9.15 -21.06 1.06
CA LEU A 204 8.09 -20.25 1.67
C LEU A 204 6.77 -21.00 1.70
N TRP A 205 6.42 -21.70 0.61
CA TRP A 205 5.24 -22.55 0.55
C TRP A 205 5.26 -23.64 1.63
N GLU A 206 6.34 -24.41 1.73
CA GLU A 206 6.49 -25.49 2.72
C GLU A 206 6.41 -24.97 4.15
N TYR A 207 7.02 -23.82 4.42
CA TYR A 207 6.94 -23.17 5.73
C TYR A 207 5.50 -22.85 6.13
N VAL A 208 4.66 -22.38 5.20
CA VAL A 208 3.29 -21.98 5.50
C VAL A 208 2.34 -23.18 5.49
N MET A 209 2.48 -24.08 4.50
CA MET A 209 1.50 -25.12 4.20
C MET A 209 1.87 -26.51 4.69
N ASN A 210 3.08 -26.68 5.23
CA ASN A 210 3.59 -27.97 5.73
C ASN A 210 3.50 -29.11 4.69
N SER A 211 3.56 -28.76 3.41
CA SER A 211 3.45 -29.66 2.27
C SER A 211 4.00 -28.95 1.04
N ASN A 212 4.30 -29.68 -0.04
CA ASN A 212 4.76 -29.09 -1.28
C ASN A 212 4.15 -29.83 -2.49
N PRO A 213 3.31 -29.16 -3.30
CA PRO A 213 2.66 -29.77 -4.45
C PRO A 213 3.54 -29.81 -5.72
N SER A 214 4.66 -29.09 -5.76
CA SER A 214 5.56 -29.04 -6.93
C SER A 214 6.09 -30.43 -7.28
N VAL A 215 6.22 -30.74 -8.58
CA VAL A 215 6.77 -32.04 -9.00
C VAL A 215 8.29 -32.06 -8.83
N ILE A 216 8.98 -31.00 -9.25
CA ILE A 216 10.43 -30.84 -9.11
C ILE A 216 10.70 -30.09 -7.81
N LYS A 217 11.52 -30.69 -6.94
CA LYS A 217 11.80 -30.21 -5.58
C LYS A 217 13.12 -29.48 -5.51
N ASP A 218 13.07 -28.21 -5.11
CA ASP A 218 14.21 -27.41 -4.71
C ASP A 218 13.67 -26.16 -4.00
N PRO A 219 14.19 -25.79 -2.80
CA PRO A 219 13.69 -24.67 -2.01
C PRO A 219 13.65 -23.33 -2.75
N GLN A 220 14.56 -23.09 -3.69
CA GLN A 220 14.69 -21.83 -4.42
C GLN A 220 13.86 -21.77 -5.70
N LEU A 221 13.22 -22.87 -6.10
CA LEU A 221 12.28 -22.85 -7.22
C LEU A 221 10.97 -22.17 -6.82
N PRO A 222 10.22 -21.59 -7.77
CA PRO A 222 8.85 -21.23 -7.53
C PRO A 222 8.02 -22.47 -7.16
N VAL A 223 7.04 -22.29 -6.28
CA VAL A 223 6.01 -23.31 -6.08
C VAL A 223 5.18 -23.44 -7.36
N THR A 224 4.94 -24.67 -7.79
CA THR A 224 4.13 -24.99 -8.97
C THR A 224 3.06 -26.00 -8.63
N ASN A 225 2.19 -26.30 -9.61
CA ASN A 225 1.11 -27.28 -9.44
C ASN A 225 0.13 -26.86 -8.33
N VAL A 226 -0.10 -25.55 -8.23
CA VAL A 226 -1.05 -24.91 -7.32
C VAL A 226 -2.20 -24.31 -8.12
N SER A 227 -3.40 -24.42 -7.56
CA SER A 227 -4.60 -23.77 -8.10
C SER A 227 -4.78 -22.38 -7.49
N TRP A 228 -5.72 -21.60 -8.02
CA TRP A 228 -6.10 -20.32 -7.43
C TRP A 228 -6.57 -20.49 -5.98
N ASN A 229 -7.38 -21.52 -5.71
CA ASN A 229 -7.86 -21.79 -4.36
C ASN A 229 -6.73 -22.19 -3.39
N ASP A 230 -5.75 -22.98 -3.85
CA ASP A 230 -4.58 -23.31 -3.03
C ASP A 230 -3.76 -22.06 -2.69
N ALA A 231 -3.58 -21.14 -3.66
CA ALA A 231 -2.90 -19.87 -3.43
C ALA A 231 -3.65 -19.01 -2.39
N LYS A 232 -4.99 -18.99 -2.42
CA LYS A 232 -5.79 -18.31 -1.39
C LYS A 232 -5.67 -18.96 -0.01
N GLU A 233 -5.60 -20.28 0.07
CA GLU A 233 -5.36 -20.99 1.34
C GLU A 233 -3.98 -20.65 1.91
N PHE A 234 -2.94 -20.70 1.08
CA PHE A 234 -1.61 -20.24 1.44
C PHE A 234 -1.63 -18.80 1.97
N ILE A 235 -2.26 -17.87 1.24
CA ILE A 235 -2.34 -16.45 1.66
C ILE A 235 -3.06 -16.31 2.99
N ARG A 236 -4.17 -17.04 3.21
CA ARG A 236 -4.88 -17.01 4.50
C ARG A 236 -4.00 -17.48 5.64
N ALA A 237 -3.27 -18.59 5.46
CA ALA A 237 -2.35 -19.12 6.46
C ALA A 237 -1.19 -18.16 6.74
N LEU A 238 -0.58 -17.59 5.69
CA LEU A 238 0.49 -16.59 5.82
C LEU A 238 0.01 -15.35 6.59
N ASN A 239 -1.20 -14.84 6.28
CA ASN A 239 -1.80 -13.71 6.98
C ASN A 239 -2.05 -14.02 8.47
N GLN A 240 -2.43 -15.27 8.81
CA GLN A 240 -2.61 -15.68 10.19
C GLN A 240 -1.29 -15.72 10.97
N ILE A 241 -0.22 -16.20 10.33
CA ILE A 241 1.14 -16.26 10.93
C ILE A 241 1.68 -14.85 11.16
N THR A 242 1.61 -14.00 10.13
CA THR A 242 2.29 -12.69 10.12
C THR A 242 1.47 -11.56 10.72
N ARG A 243 0.14 -11.71 10.77
CA ARG A 243 -0.81 -10.61 11.04
C ARG A 243 -0.71 -9.46 10.02
N VAL A 244 -0.16 -9.75 8.85
CA VAL A 244 -0.01 -8.83 7.72
C VAL A 244 -1.01 -9.22 6.64
N ARG A 245 -1.49 -8.24 5.86
CA ARG A 245 -2.49 -8.45 4.81
C ARG A 245 -1.84 -8.68 3.45
N PHE A 246 -1.53 -9.93 3.15
CA PHE A 246 -1.17 -10.37 1.80
C PHE A 246 -2.40 -10.77 0.98
N ARG A 247 -2.25 -10.69 -0.35
CA ARG A 247 -3.23 -11.09 -1.37
C ARG A 247 -2.53 -11.43 -2.68
N LEU A 248 -3.30 -11.92 -3.66
CA LEU A 248 -2.84 -11.96 -5.05
C LEU A 248 -2.83 -10.53 -5.63
N PRO A 249 -1.99 -10.26 -6.63
CA PRO A 249 -2.09 -9.04 -7.41
C PRO A 249 -3.42 -9.00 -8.16
N THR A 250 -3.97 -7.81 -8.34
CA THR A 250 -4.91 -7.61 -9.45
C THR A 250 -4.14 -7.73 -10.77
N GLU A 251 -4.82 -8.05 -11.85
CA GLU A 251 -4.19 -8.10 -13.17
C GLU A 251 -3.58 -6.75 -13.56
N ALA A 252 -4.26 -5.66 -13.23
CA ALA A 252 -3.77 -4.30 -13.44
C ALA A 252 -2.47 -4.03 -12.66
N GLU A 253 -2.42 -4.39 -11.37
CA GLU A 253 -1.19 -4.24 -10.58
C GLU A 253 -0.05 -5.10 -11.10
N TRP A 254 -0.36 -6.32 -11.54
CA TRP A 254 0.63 -7.23 -12.12
C TRP A 254 1.24 -6.63 -13.38
N GLU A 255 0.42 -6.19 -14.34
CA GLU A 255 0.94 -5.64 -15.60
C GLU A 255 1.64 -4.29 -15.38
N TYR A 256 1.14 -3.46 -14.46
CA TYR A 256 1.83 -2.21 -14.09
C TYR A 256 3.22 -2.48 -13.51
N ALA A 257 3.33 -3.44 -12.60
CA ALA A 257 4.61 -3.84 -12.01
C ALA A 257 5.55 -4.49 -13.04
N ALA A 258 5.05 -5.38 -13.91
CA ALA A 258 5.83 -6.02 -14.98
C ALA A 258 6.44 -5.00 -15.94
N ARG A 259 5.71 -3.92 -16.24
CA ARG A 259 6.19 -2.83 -17.11
C ARG A 259 7.21 -1.90 -16.45
N GLY A 260 7.56 -2.10 -15.18
CA GLY A 260 8.46 -1.21 -14.43
C GLY A 260 7.75 -0.05 -13.70
N GLY A 261 6.42 -0.04 -13.66
CA GLY A 261 5.63 0.96 -12.94
C GLY A 261 6.00 2.40 -13.27
N HIS A 262 6.26 3.22 -12.25
CA HIS A 262 6.71 4.62 -12.41
C HIS A 262 8.10 4.79 -13.02
N GLN A 263 8.87 3.70 -13.16
CA GLN A 263 10.21 3.67 -13.78
C GLN A 263 10.19 2.93 -15.13
N THR A 264 9.02 2.81 -15.76
CA THR A 264 8.86 2.02 -17.00
C THR A 264 9.86 2.42 -18.09
N GLY A 265 10.57 1.44 -18.62
CA GLY A 265 11.45 1.59 -19.78
C GLY A 265 10.77 1.32 -21.12
N HIS A 266 9.45 1.07 -21.12
CA HIS A 266 8.66 0.72 -22.32
C HIS A 266 9.19 -0.51 -23.07
N PHE A 267 9.57 -1.55 -22.33
CA PHE A 267 10.07 -2.80 -22.88
C PHE A 267 8.94 -3.78 -23.25
N LYS A 268 9.25 -4.66 -24.21
CA LYS A 268 8.38 -5.78 -24.63
C LYS A 268 8.18 -6.79 -23.50
N TYR A 269 9.27 -7.16 -22.82
CA TYR A 269 9.30 -8.04 -21.65
C TYR A 269 9.65 -7.24 -20.40
N SER A 270 9.47 -7.82 -19.22
CA SER A 270 9.69 -7.13 -17.95
C SER A 270 11.19 -6.86 -17.73
N GLY A 271 11.64 -5.66 -18.09
CA GLY A 271 13.03 -5.19 -17.93
C GLY A 271 13.93 -5.31 -19.16
N SER A 272 13.47 -5.87 -20.28
CA SER A 272 14.26 -5.99 -21.52
C SER A 272 13.40 -6.21 -22.77
N ASN A 273 13.96 -5.90 -23.94
CA ASN A 273 13.42 -6.33 -25.24
C ASN A 273 13.96 -7.70 -25.69
N THR A 274 14.86 -8.31 -24.91
CA THR A 274 15.45 -9.63 -25.15
C THR A 274 14.94 -10.60 -24.08
N ALA A 275 14.12 -11.59 -24.47
CA ALA A 275 13.45 -12.49 -23.54
C ALA A 275 14.45 -13.29 -22.67
N GLU A 276 15.56 -13.74 -23.25
CA GLU A 276 16.57 -14.56 -22.58
C GLU A 276 17.30 -13.84 -21.43
N GLU A 277 17.23 -12.50 -21.38
CA GLU A 277 17.83 -11.73 -20.30
C GLU A 277 16.99 -11.69 -19.03
N VAL A 278 15.69 -11.93 -19.16
CA VAL A 278 14.68 -11.69 -18.11
C VAL A 278 13.71 -12.87 -17.92
N GLY A 279 13.84 -13.93 -18.73
CA GLY A 279 12.83 -14.97 -18.82
C GLY A 279 13.33 -16.37 -19.15
N TYR A 280 12.77 -17.35 -18.43
CA TYR A 280 12.86 -18.77 -18.79
C TYR A 280 11.58 -19.24 -19.48
N TRP A 281 11.73 -19.81 -20.68
CA TRP A 281 10.66 -20.37 -21.49
C TRP A 281 11.14 -21.65 -22.17
N TYR A 282 10.33 -22.26 -23.04
CA TYR A 282 10.59 -23.60 -23.56
C TYR A 282 12.02 -23.81 -24.11
N ILE A 283 12.58 -22.82 -24.81
CA ILE A 283 13.92 -22.94 -25.43
C ILE A 283 15.06 -22.97 -24.40
N ASN A 284 15.03 -22.13 -23.36
CA ASN A 284 16.16 -21.95 -22.44
C ASN A 284 15.92 -22.50 -21.03
N SER A 285 14.72 -23.03 -20.73
CA SER A 285 14.36 -23.53 -19.39
C SER A 285 14.85 -24.95 -19.08
N SER A 286 15.28 -25.70 -20.11
CA SER A 286 15.53 -27.14 -20.00
C SER A 286 14.28 -27.93 -19.54
N SER A 287 13.08 -27.49 -19.96
CA SER A 287 11.78 -28.12 -19.62
C SER A 287 11.51 -28.23 -18.12
N ARG A 288 11.91 -27.23 -17.33
CA ARG A 288 11.67 -27.17 -15.89
C ARG A 288 11.65 -25.73 -15.37
N PRO A 289 11.05 -25.46 -14.19
CA PRO A 289 11.24 -24.18 -13.52
C PRO A 289 12.71 -24.02 -13.09
N ASN A 290 13.15 -22.77 -13.01
CA ASN A 290 14.49 -22.37 -12.60
C ASN A 290 14.43 -21.61 -11.26
N PRO A 291 15.56 -21.52 -10.51
CA PRO A 291 15.59 -20.77 -9.27
C PRO A 291 15.13 -19.34 -9.50
N VAL A 292 14.29 -18.83 -8.61
CA VAL A 292 13.86 -17.43 -8.68
C VAL A 292 15.07 -16.50 -8.62
N LYS A 293 14.96 -15.29 -9.17
CA LYS A 293 16.01 -14.26 -9.09
C LYS A 293 17.34 -14.69 -9.75
N SER A 294 17.28 -15.55 -10.77
CA SER A 294 18.49 -16.02 -11.48
C SER A 294 18.80 -15.27 -12.78
N LEU A 295 17.86 -14.45 -13.27
CA LEU A 295 18.02 -13.55 -14.42
C LEU A 295 17.93 -12.08 -14.01
N LYS A 296 17.97 -11.15 -14.97
CA LYS A 296 17.90 -9.71 -14.68
C LYS A 296 16.49 -9.33 -14.18
N PRO A 297 16.38 -8.44 -13.17
CA PRO A 297 15.11 -7.87 -12.79
C PRO A 297 14.67 -6.78 -13.77
N ASN A 298 13.44 -6.31 -13.61
CA ASN A 298 12.98 -5.07 -14.21
C ASN A 298 13.46 -3.81 -13.47
N GLU A 299 13.00 -2.65 -13.92
CA GLU A 299 13.40 -1.33 -13.44
C GLU A 299 13.06 -1.07 -11.97
N LEU A 300 12.14 -1.85 -11.40
CA LEU A 300 11.77 -1.80 -9.98
C LEU A 300 12.56 -2.78 -9.11
N GLY A 301 13.37 -3.66 -9.71
CA GLY A 301 14.03 -4.76 -8.99
C GLY A 301 13.14 -5.99 -8.81
N ILE A 302 12.09 -6.15 -9.63
CA ILE A 302 11.21 -7.32 -9.60
C ILE A 302 11.66 -8.34 -10.64
N TYR A 303 11.77 -9.60 -10.23
CA TYR A 303 12.30 -10.69 -11.04
C TYR A 303 11.18 -11.57 -11.61
N ASP A 304 11.51 -12.29 -12.68
CA ASP A 304 10.75 -13.43 -13.21
C ASP A 304 9.32 -13.09 -13.68
N MET A 305 9.02 -11.82 -14.00
CA MET A 305 7.69 -11.44 -14.52
C MET A 305 7.50 -11.75 -16.02
N SER A 306 8.50 -12.33 -16.69
CA SER A 306 8.45 -12.75 -18.09
C SER A 306 8.99 -14.17 -18.25
N GLY A 307 8.29 -15.18 -17.75
CA GLY A 307 8.65 -16.59 -17.89
C GLY A 307 8.70 -17.27 -16.53
N ASN A 308 9.53 -18.30 -16.41
CA ASN A 308 9.64 -19.19 -15.25
C ASN A 308 8.32 -19.89 -14.91
N VAL A 309 7.35 -19.26 -14.24
CA VAL A 309 6.00 -19.82 -14.07
C VAL A 309 4.89 -18.80 -14.36
N TRP A 310 3.75 -19.30 -14.83
CA TRP A 310 2.54 -18.49 -14.93
C TRP A 310 2.11 -18.05 -13.55
N GLU A 311 1.65 -16.81 -13.43
CA GLU A 311 1.28 -16.24 -12.13
C GLU A 311 -0.21 -15.91 -12.04
N LEU A 312 -0.85 -16.46 -11.01
CA LEU A 312 -2.25 -16.23 -10.71
C LEU A 312 -2.52 -14.78 -10.26
N CYS A 313 -3.57 -14.18 -10.81
CA CYS A 313 -4.11 -12.89 -10.37
C CYS A 313 -5.45 -13.08 -9.64
N GLU A 314 -5.90 -12.06 -8.90
CA GLU A 314 -7.19 -12.07 -8.21
C GLU A 314 -8.37 -12.09 -9.20
N ASP A 315 -8.20 -11.44 -10.35
CA ASP A 315 -9.25 -11.14 -11.33
C ASP A 315 -9.82 -12.37 -12.03
N TYR A 316 -11.13 -12.31 -12.32
CA TYR A 316 -11.72 -13.14 -13.36
C TYR A 316 -11.37 -12.59 -14.75
N LYS A 317 -11.07 -13.49 -15.69
CA LYS A 317 -10.74 -13.09 -17.05
C LYS A 317 -12.00 -12.60 -17.78
N ASN A 318 -12.00 -11.31 -18.09
CA ASN A 318 -13.02 -10.62 -18.87
C ASN A 318 -12.36 -9.72 -19.93
N ASP A 319 -13.18 -9.26 -20.87
CA ASP A 319 -12.76 -8.26 -21.87
C ASP A 319 -12.31 -6.98 -21.18
N TYR A 320 -11.31 -6.30 -21.76
CA TYR A 320 -10.89 -5.01 -21.26
C TYR A 320 -11.99 -3.95 -21.43
N PRO A 321 -12.12 -3.03 -20.45
CA PRO A 321 -13.09 -1.95 -20.56
C PRO A 321 -12.74 -1.03 -21.73
N LYS A 322 -13.77 -0.50 -22.40
CA LYS A 322 -13.60 0.50 -23.47
C LYS A 322 -13.35 1.92 -22.93
N LYS A 323 -13.20 2.06 -21.61
CA LYS A 323 -13.04 3.33 -20.90
C LYS A 323 -11.90 3.21 -19.90
N ASP A 324 -11.39 4.36 -19.50
CA ASP A 324 -10.37 4.44 -18.46
C ASP A 324 -10.95 4.04 -17.10
N VAL A 325 -10.11 3.45 -16.25
CA VAL A 325 -10.50 2.88 -14.96
C VAL A 325 -9.51 3.25 -13.86
N VAL A 326 -10.00 3.26 -12.62
CA VAL A 326 -9.20 3.46 -11.39
C VAL A 326 -9.32 2.20 -10.54
N ASP A 327 -8.19 1.67 -10.07
CA ASP A 327 -8.08 0.46 -9.25
C ASP A 327 -8.99 -0.67 -9.77
N GLN A 328 -8.71 -1.12 -10.99
CA GLN A 328 -9.52 -2.16 -11.61
C GLN A 328 -9.42 -3.46 -10.81
N PHE A 329 -10.46 -3.73 -10.01
CA PHE A 329 -10.73 -5.05 -9.48
C PHE A 329 -11.64 -5.76 -10.49
N GLY A 330 -11.16 -6.88 -11.01
CA GLY A 330 -11.79 -7.68 -12.05
C GLY A 330 -13.28 -7.87 -11.83
N ALA A 331 -14.03 -7.71 -12.92
CA ALA A 331 -15.48 -7.70 -12.99
C ALA A 331 -16.13 -8.99 -12.43
N SER A 332 -17.48 -8.95 -12.36
CA SER A 332 -18.43 -9.97 -11.89
C SER A 332 -17.94 -11.43 -11.95
N PRO A 333 -18.37 -12.29 -11.01
CA PRO A 333 -17.97 -13.70 -10.96
C PRO A 333 -17.93 -14.37 -12.34
N GLY A 334 -16.74 -14.81 -12.74
CA GLY A 334 -16.48 -15.47 -14.03
C GLY A 334 -16.18 -16.95 -13.85
N LYS A 335 -15.98 -17.67 -14.96
CA LYS A 335 -15.59 -19.10 -14.91
C LYS A 335 -14.09 -19.31 -14.70
N ASN A 336 -13.26 -18.37 -15.17
CA ASN A 336 -11.81 -18.52 -15.22
C ASN A 336 -11.11 -17.31 -14.60
N ARG A 337 -10.03 -17.57 -13.88
CA ARG A 337 -9.12 -16.58 -13.30
C ARG A 337 -8.07 -16.18 -14.32
N VAL A 338 -7.54 -14.98 -14.17
CA VAL A 338 -6.40 -14.49 -14.95
C VAL A 338 -5.11 -15.14 -14.47
N ARG A 339 -4.23 -15.45 -15.42
CA ARG A 339 -2.81 -15.66 -15.17
C ARG A 339 -1.94 -14.93 -16.19
N ARG A 340 -0.74 -14.53 -15.77
CA ARG A 340 0.17 -13.65 -16.53
C ARG A 340 1.61 -14.20 -16.55
N GLY A 341 2.45 -13.62 -17.40
CA GLY A 341 3.91 -13.81 -17.37
C GLY A 341 4.50 -14.87 -18.30
N GLY A 342 3.71 -15.86 -18.74
CA GLY A 342 4.29 -17.02 -19.41
C GLY A 342 4.89 -18.00 -18.40
N GLY A 343 5.59 -19.02 -18.87
CA GLY A 343 6.23 -20.00 -18.01
C GLY A 343 7.28 -20.82 -18.75
N TRP A 344 7.99 -21.66 -18.02
CA TRP A 344 9.10 -22.48 -18.53
C TRP A 344 8.69 -23.41 -19.68
N ASP A 345 7.40 -23.72 -19.83
CA ASP A 345 6.82 -24.50 -20.92
C ASP A 345 6.05 -23.69 -21.97
N SER A 346 6.21 -22.36 -21.97
CA SER A 346 5.68 -21.51 -23.03
C SER A 346 6.49 -21.75 -24.32
N GLU A 347 5.85 -22.30 -25.34
CA GLU A 347 6.48 -22.66 -26.62
C GLU A 347 6.70 -21.45 -27.54
N ASN A 348 5.97 -20.36 -27.31
CA ASN A 348 6.11 -19.10 -28.05
C ASN A 348 6.56 -17.99 -27.10
N VAL A 349 7.65 -17.30 -27.47
CA VAL A 349 8.20 -16.17 -26.70
C VAL A 349 7.21 -15.02 -26.52
N ASP A 350 6.24 -14.86 -27.42
CA ASP A 350 5.19 -13.84 -27.29
C ASP A 350 4.29 -14.05 -26.05
N GLN A 351 4.30 -15.25 -25.46
CA GLN A 351 3.58 -15.55 -24.21
C GLN A 351 4.23 -14.89 -22.99
N LEU A 352 5.47 -14.41 -23.11
CA LEU A 352 6.23 -13.74 -22.04
C LEU A 352 6.03 -12.22 -22.05
N ARG A 353 5.37 -11.67 -23.09
CA ARG A 353 5.12 -10.24 -23.24
C ARG A 353 4.37 -9.67 -22.04
N ASN A 354 4.69 -8.43 -21.69
CA ASN A 354 4.05 -7.73 -20.56
C ASN A 354 2.51 -7.71 -20.68
N ALA A 355 1.95 -7.60 -21.89
CA ALA A 355 0.51 -7.57 -22.15
C ALA A 355 -0.15 -8.96 -22.29
N TYR A 356 0.61 -10.04 -22.44
CA TYR A 356 0.05 -11.37 -22.70
C TYR A 356 -0.73 -11.88 -21.49
N ARG A 357 -1.91 -12.44 -21.75
CA ARG A 357 -2.84 -12.85 -20.70
C ARG A 357 -3.55 -14.16 -21.00
N ARG A 358 -3.57 -15.05 -20.02
CA ARG A 358 -4.23 -16.36 -20.13
C ARG A 358 -5.21 -16.58 -19.00
N ARG A 359 -5.96 -17.67 -19.10
CA ARG A 359 -7.01 -18.04 -18.17
C ARG A 359 -6.76 -19.42 -17.61
N VAL A 360 -7.19 -19.62 -16.37
CA VAL A 360 -7.15 -20.91 -15.69
C VAL A 360 -8.40 -21.06 -14.83
N GLU A 361 -8.92 -22.28 -14.71
CA GLU A 361 -10.04 -22.55 -13.80
C GLU A 361 -9.56 -22.50 -12.34
N GLU A 362 -10.45 -22.13 -11.41
CA GLU A 362 -10.07 -21.85 -10.01
C GLU A 362 -9.42 -23.04 -9.29
N ASN A 363 -9.85 -24.26 -9.61
CA ASN A 363 -9.36 -25.50 -9.00
C ASN A 363 -8.32 -26.21 -9.86
N MET A 364 -8.02 -25.71 -11.05
CA MET A 364 -7.07 -26.35 -11.95
C MET A 364 -5.64 -26.15 -11.44
N ARG A 365 -4.88 -27.24 -11.39
CA ARG A 365 -3.45 -27.24 -11.06
C ARG A 365 -2.68 -27.55 -12.33
N GLU A 366 -1.76 -26.66 -12.71
CA GLU A 366 -0.88 -26.87 -13.86
C GLU A 366 0.59 -26.82 -13.43
N ARG A 367 1.41 -27.63 -14.10
CA ARG A 367 2.82 -27.85 -13.76
C ARG A 367 3.70 -26.59 -13.82
N SER A 368 3.25 -25.57 -14.55
CA SER A 368 3.93 -24.30 -14.74
C SER A 368 3.13 -23.13 -14.19
N THR A 369 2.15 -23.36 -13.30
CA THR A 369 1.40 -22.30 -12.62
C THR A 369 1.83 -22.18 -11.16
N GLY A 370 2.24 -20.96 -10.80
CA GLY A 370 2.54 -20.48 -9.45
C GLY A 370 1.85 -19.13 -9.21
N PHE A 371 2.44 -18.30 -8.34
CA PHE A 371 1.93 -16.95 -8.04
C PHE A 371 2.97 -16.13 -7.29
N ARG A 372 2.75 -14.81 -7.21
CA ARG A 372 3.45 -13.90 -6.31
C ARG A 372 2.48 -13.16 -5.38
N LEU A 373 3.04 -12.55 -4.34
CA LEU A 373 2.26 -11.86 -3.31
C LEU A 373 2.14 -10.37 -3.59
N VAL A 374 1.05 -9.77 -3.14
CA VAL A 374 0.92 -8.32 -2.92
C VAL A 374 0.61 -8.05 -1.45
N LEU A 375 1.28 -7.05 -0.89
CA LEU A 375 1.08 -6.50 0.44
C LEU A 375 0.43 -5.12 0.31
N THR A 376 -0.70 -4.95 0.99
CA THR A 376 -1.40 -3.65 1.06
C THR A 376 -1.13 -3.02 2.42
N THR A 377 -0.69 -1.76 2.43
CA THR A 377 -0.51 -0.97 3.66
C THR A 377 -1.67 0.02 3.76
N ASP A 378 -2.78 -0.43 4.35
CA ASP A 378 -3.97 0.42 4.57
C ASP A 378 -3.63 1.70 5.38
#